data_AF-A0A2R4FJP9-F1
#
_entry.id   AF-A0A2R4FJP9-F1
#
_cell.length_a   1.000
_cell.length_b   1.000
_cell.length_c   1.000
_cell.angle_alpha   90.00
_cell.angle_beta   90.00
_cell.angle_gamma   90.00
#
_symmetry.space_group_name_H-M   'P 1'
#
loop_
_entity.id
_entity.type
_entity.pdbx_description
1 polymer ?
#
loop_
_entity_poly.entity_id
_entity_poly.type
_entity_poly.pdbx_seq_one_letter_code
_entity_poly.pdbx_strand_id
1 'polypeptide(L)'
;MWTESQRARLEVLLTAVRDAQPDEREAPPAEPDEAALATAVTNLWRAQRRLAAAGERPSPRDRQAGRYLRTSTEALADAGLVVQDHDGDVFNVGRELEVLVYQENPALTAETVIETVRPSVYLHGRLIQVGQVIVGTPTQPVDGGNEHA
;
A
#
# COMPACT_ATOMS: atom_id res chain seq x y z
N MET A 1 -7.12 -25.64 -61.88
CA MET A 1 -7.31 -26.76 -60.93
C MET A 1 -5.96 -27.06 -60.30
N TRP A 2 -5.87 -27.11 -58.98
CA TRP A 2 -4.61 -27.45 -58.30
C TRP A 2 -4.29 -28.94 -58.43
N THR A 3 -3.02 -29.24 -58.67
CA THR A 3 -2.50 -30.60 -58.76
C THR A 3 -2.47 -31.25 -57.38
N GLU A 4 -2.45 -32.58 -57.35
CA GLU A 4 -2.40 -33.35 -56.11
C GLU A 4 -1.17 -33.00 -55.25
N SER A 5 -0.04 -32.76 -55.92
CA SER A 5 1.20 -32.33 -55.27
C SER A 5 1.11 -30.93 -54.65
N GLN A 6 0.31 -30.03 -55.24
CA GLN A 6 0.07 -28.70 -54.67
C GLN A 6 -0.81 -28.78 -53.42
N ARG A 7 -1.81 -29.67 -53.41
CA ARG A 7 -2.65 -29.92 -52.23
C ARG A 7 -1.86 -30.54 -51.08
N ALA A 8 -1.07 -31.57 -51.35
CA ALA A 8 -0.22 -32.20 -50.33
C ALA A 8 0.78 -31.20 -49.72
N ARG A 9 1.40 -30.35 -50.55
CA ARG A 9 2.31 -29.31 -50.07
C ARG A 9 1.60 -28.26 -49.22
N LEU A 10 0.36 -27.89 -49.57
CA LEU A 10 -0.44 -26.95 -48.79
C LEU A 10 -0.83 -27.55 -47.44
N GLU A 11 -1.20 -28.83 -47.37
CA GLU A 11 -1.53 -29.50 -46.10
C GLU A 11 -0.33 -29.54 -45.15
N VAL A 12 0.86 -29.83 -45.67
CA VAL A 12 2.11 -29.79 -44.90
C VAL A 12 2.38 -28.37 -44.38
N LEU A 13 2.22 -27.35 -45.23
CA LEU A 13 2.41 -25.96 -44.83
C LEU A 13 1.37 -25.50 -43.81
N LEU A 14 0.10 -25.88 -43.95
CA LEU A 14 -0.96 -25.55 -43.00
C LEU A 14 -0.76 -26.26 -41.66
N THR A 15 -0.23 -27.48 -41.66
CA THR A 15 0.13 -28.19 -40.43
C THR A 15 1.32 -27.52 -39.75
N ALA A 16 2.38 -27.22 -40.51
CA ALA A 16 3.54 -26.50 -40.00
C ALA A 16 3.18 -25.11 -39.46
N VAL A 17 2.30 -24.36 -40.12
CA VAL A 17 1.82 -23.06 -39.63
C VAL A 17 1.01 -23.23 -38.36
N ARG A 18 0.16 -24.25 -38.25
CA ARG A 18 -0.61 -24.52 -37.02
C ARG A 18 0.27 -24.91 -35.84
N ASP A 19 1.29 -25.72 -36.09
CA ASP A 19 2.24 -26.17 -35.08
C ASP A 19 3.28 -25.09 -34.72
N ALA A 20 3.58 -24.19 -35.65
CA ALA A 20 4.48 -23.05 -35.47
C ALA A 20 3.75 -21.75 -35.10
N GLN A 21 2.43 -21.74 -35.03
CA GLN A 21 1.71 -20.68 -34.33
C GLN A 21 2.12 -20.83 -32.87
N PRO A 22 2.92 -19.89 -32.32
CA PRO A 22 3.16 -19.90 -30.90
C PRO A 22 1.79 -19.91 -30.23
N ASP A 23 1.69 -20.67 -29.14
CA ASP A 23 0.49 -20.70 -28.32
C ASP A 23 0.30 -19.27 -27.78
N GLU A 24 -0.39 -18.41 -28.54
CA GLU A 24 -0.94 -17.13 -28.10
C GLU A 24 -2.08 -17.36 -27.10
N ARG A 25 -2.16 -18.56 -26.50
CA ARG A 25 -2.79 -18.80 -25.21
C ARG A 25 -2.06 -17.94 -24.17
N GLU A 26 -2.48 -16.68 -24.15
CA GLU A 26 -2.77 -15.93 -22.95
C GLU A 26 -1.67 -16.15 -21.90
N ALA A 27 -0.56 -15.43 -22.09
CA ALA A 27 0.36 -15.20 -20.98
C ALA A 27 -0.51 -14.86 -19.76
N PRO A 28 -0.37 -15.58 -18.62
CA PRO A 28 -1.22 -15.33 -17.48
C PRO A 28 -1.21 -13.82 -17.20
N PRO A 29 -2.37 -13.21 -16.89
CA PRO A 29 -2.44 -11.78 -16.66
C PRO A 29 -1.32 -11.42 -15.70
N ALA A 30 -0.44 -10.51 -16.12
CA ALA A 30 0.72 -10.13 -15.33
C ALA A 30 0.22 -9.79 -13.92
N GLU A 31 0.69 -10.53 -12.92
CA GLU A 31 0.31 -10.24 -11.54
C GLU A 31 0.65 -8.78 -11.27
N PRO A 32 -0.28 -8.02 -10.66
CA PRO A 32 -0.05 -6.61 -10.46
C PRO A 32 1.19 -6.42 -9.60
N ASP A 33 2.10 -5.56 -10.05
CA ASP A 33 3.31 -5.21 -9.31
C ASP A 33 2.93 -4.62 -7.95
N GLU A 34 3.10 -5.40 -6.89
CA GLU A 34 2.75 -5.03 -5.52
C GLU A 34 3.48 -3.78 -5.05
N ALA A 35 4.73 -3.57 -5.49
CA ALA A 35 5.49 -2.38 -5.14
C ALA A 35 4.89 -1.13 -5.81
N ALA A 36 4.44 -1.26 -7.06
CA ALA A 36 3.74 -0.19 -7.76
C ALA A 36 2.38 0.11 -7.10
N LEU A 37 1.62 -0.92 -6.71
CA LEU A 37 0.36 -0.76 -5.98
C LEU A 37 0.57 -0.05 -4.64
N ALA A 38 1.52 -0.53 -3.82
CA ALA A 38 1.86 0.07 -2.54
C ALA A 38 2.28 1.54 -2.69
N THR A 39 3.07 1.85 -3.71
CA THR A 39 3.49 3.23 -4.04
C THR A 39 2.30 4.11 -4.39
N ALA A 40 1.40 3.63 -5.25
CA ALA A 40 0.23 4.38 -5.69
C ALA A 40 -0.69 4.73 -4.52
N VAL A 41 -1.02 3.75 -3.68
CA VAL A 41 -1.95 3.97 -2.55
C VAL A 41 -1.33 4.78 -1.42
N THR A 42 -0.02 4.65 -1.22
CA THR A 42 0.72 5.52 -0.30
C THR A 42 0.64 6.98 -0.74
N ASN A 43 0.77 7.25 -2.05
CA ASN A 43 0.64 8.61 -2.58
C ASN A 43 -0.79 9.16 -2.47
N LEU A 44 -1.81 8.32 -2.63
CA LEU A 44 -3.21 8.70 -2.37
C LEU A 44 -3.42 9.08 -0.91
N TRP A 45 -2.93 8.26 0.03
CA TRP A 45 -2.99 8.55 1.46
C TRP A 45 -2.28 9.86 1.82
N ARG A 46 -1.08 10.11 1.27
CA ARG A 46 -0.37 11.40 1.45
C ARG A 46 -1.17 12.58 0.93
N ALA A 47 -1.79 12.44 -0.25
CA ALA A 47 -2.60 13.50 -0.84
C ALA A 47 -3.82 13.82 0.03
N GLN A 48 -4.47 12.80 0.60
CA GLN A 48 -5.58 12.98 1.54
C GLN A 48 -5.14 13.71 2.81
N ARG A 49 -4.06 13.27 3.45
CA ARG A 49 -3.51 13.94 4.65
C ARG A 49 -3.15 15.38 4.37
N ARG A 50 -2.53 15.67 3.23
CA ARG A 50 -2.16 17.04 2.85
C ARG A 50 -3.38 17.95 2.69
N LEU A 51 -4.47 17.45 2.11
CA LEU A 51 -5.71 18.22 2.00
C LEU A 51 -6.42 18.41 3.34
N ALA A 52 -6.27 17.46 4.27
CA ALA A 52 -6.82 17.57 5.63
C ALA A 52 -6.02 18.53 6.53
N ALA A 53 -4.69 18.58 6.35
CA ALA A 53 -3.79 19.41 7.14
C ALA A 53 -3.78 20.90 6.75
N ALA A 54 -4.37 21.27 5.62
CA ALA A 54 -4.46 22.67 5.20
C ALA A 54 -5.35 23.44 6.20
N GLY A 55 -4.74 24.15 7.15
CA GLY A 55 -5.41 24.94 8.19
C GLY A 55 -6.23 26.14 7.70
N GLU A 56 -6.36 26.31 6.39
CA GLU A 56 -7.25 27.28 5.75
C GLU A 56 -8.60 26.63 5.42
N ARG A 57 -9.67 27.43 5.29
CA ARG A 57 -10.96 26.89 4.83
C ARG A 57 -10.77 26.26 3.44
N PRO A 58 -11.01 24.94 3.28
CA PRO A 58 -10.76 24.27 2.00
C PRO A 58 -11.53 24.96 0.88
N SER A 59 -10.90 25.21 -0.26
CA SER A 59 -11.59 25.75 -1.43
C SER A 59 -12.61 24.73 -1.96
N PRO A 60 -13.58 25.14 -2.80
CA PRO A 60 -14.46 24.20 -3.49
C PRO A 60 -13.69 23.12 -4.27
N ARG A 61 -12.55 23.48 -4.86
CA ARG A 61 -11.67 22.56 -5.60
C ARG A 61 -11.01 21.55 -4.67
N ASP A 62 -10.56 21.97 -3.49
CA ASP A 62 -9.92 21.08 -2.51
C ASP A 62 -10.92 20.06 -1.96
N ARG A 63 -12.15 20.51 -1.67
CA ARG A 63 -13.23 19.61 -1.26
C ARG A 63 -13.56 18.58 -2.34
N GLN A 64 -13.61 19.01 -3.59
CA GLN A 64 -13.86 18.11 -4.72
C GLN A 64 -12.72 17.10 -4.90
N ALA A 65 -11.46 17.55 -4.82
CA ALA A 65 -10.28 16.68 -4.87
C ALA A 65 -10.29 15.67 -3.72
N GLY A 66 -10.57 16.12 -2.49
CA GLY A 66 -10.68 15.26 -1.32
C GLY A 66 -11.79 14.22 -1.46
N ARG A 67 -12.91 14.56 -2.12
CA ARG A 67 -13.97 13.60 -2.45
C ARG A 67 -13.47 12.52 -3.42
N TYR A 68 -12.80 12.91 -4.50
CA TYR A 68 -12.27 11.95 -5.47
C TYR A 68 -11.22 11.02 -4.85
N LEU A 69 -10.30 11.56 -4.06
CA LEU A 69 -9.29 10.73 -3.37
C LEU A 69 -9.94 9.71 -2.44
N ARG A 70 -10.98 10.12 -1.70
CA ARG A 70 -11.71 9.21 -0.80
C ARG A 70 -12.40 8.09 -1.58
N THR A 71 -13.14 8.44 -2.64
CA THR A 71 -13.80 7.45 -3.49
C THR A 71 -12.80 6.52 -4.16
N SER A 72 -11.63 7.01 -4.58
CA SER A 72 -10.54 6.16 -5.09
C SER A 72 -10.04 5.17 -4.02
N THR A 73 -9.84 5.63 -2.79
CA THR A 73 -9.41 4.75 -1.68
C THR A 73 -10.47 3.71 -1.32
N GLU A 74 -11.75 4.09 -1.28
CA GLU A 74 -12.87 3.16 -1.04
C GLU A 74 -12.92 2.08 -2.13
N ALA A 75 -12.84 2.46 -3.41
CA ALA A 75 -12.84 1.51 -4.52
C ALA A 75 -11.63 0.54 -4.49
N LEU A 76 -10.47 1.02 -4.04
CA LEU A 76 -9.28 0.17 -3.88
C LEU A 76 -9.43 -0.78 -2.69
N ALA A 77 -10.02 -0.32 -1.59
CA ALA A 77 -10.31 -1.18 -0.44
C ALA A 77 -11.32 -2.27 -0.80
N ASP A 78 -12.36 -1.95 -1.56
CA ASP A 78 -13.33 -2.91 -2.09
C ASP A 78 -12.67 -3.95 -3.01
N ALA A 79 -11.61 -3.54 -3.72
CA ALA A 79 -10.76 -4.43 -4.51
C ALA A 79 -9.69 -5.18 -3.69
N GLY A 80 -9.74 -5.10 -2.35
CA GLY A 80 -8.84 -5.81 -1.45
C GLY A 80 -7.51 -5.09 -1.14
N LEU A 81 -7.29 -3.87 -1.64
CA LEU A 81 -6.09 -3.08 -1.38
C LEU A 81 -6.35 -2.02 -0.29
N VAL A 82 -5.92 -2.33 0.93
CA VAL A 82 -6.22 -1.54 2.13
C VAL A 82 -4.98 -0.81 2.63
N VAL A 83 -5.15 0.48 2.91
CA VAL A 83 -4.12 1.31 3.56
C VAL A 83 -4.51 1.50 5.02
N GLN A 84 -3.59 1.19 5.92
CA GLN A 84 -3.78 1.36 7.36
C GLN A 84 -2.86 2.44 7.90
N ASP A 85 -3.47 3.49 8.43
CA ASP A 85 -2.86 4.51 9.27
C ASP A 85 -2.83 3.99 10.73
N HIS A 86 -1.81 4.39 11.49
CA HIS A 86 -1.60 3.94 12.87
C HIS A 86 -1.58 5.11 13.86
N ASP A 87 -1.89 6.34 13.43
CA ASP A 87 -1.92 7.51 14.31
C ASP A 87 -2.86 7.27 15.51
N GLY A 88 -2.33 7.42 16.73
CA GLY A 88 -3.06 7.23 17.97
C GLY A 88 -3.18 5.79 18.45
N ASP A 89 -2.68 4.81 17.69
CA ASP A 89 -2.66 3.41 18.14
C ASP A 89 -1.68 3.22 19.30
N VAL A 90 -2.08 2.45 20.31
CA VAL A 90 -1.16 1.98 21.35
C VAL A 90 -0.08 1.10 20.71
N PHE A 91 1.18 1.49 20.87
CA PHE A 91 2.30 0.75 20.35
C PHE A 91 2.57 -0.47 21.23
N ASN A 92 2.74 -1.62 20.59
CA ASN A 92 3.08 -2.87 21.27
C ASN A 92 4.24 -3.52 20.52
N VAL A 93 5.28 -3.89 21.27
CA VAL A 93 6.46 -4.61 20.76
C VAL A 93 5.98 -5.98 20.25
N GLY A 94 5.79 -6.12 18.94
CA GLY A 94 5.20 -7.30 18.32
C GLY A 94 4.31 -7.02 17.11
N ARG A 95 3.90 -5.75 16.89
CA ARG A 95 3.26 -5.35 15.62
C ARG A 95 4.28 -5.30 14.48
N GLU A 96 3.84 -5.60 13.26
CA GLU A 96 4.62 -5.46 12.02
C GLU A 96 4.76 -3.97 11.62
N LEU A 97 5.41 -3.19 12.50
CA LEU A 97 5.71 -1.78 12.31
C LEU A 97 7.20 -1.51 12.47
N GLU A 98 7.74 -0.67 11.60
CA GLU A 98 9.09 -0.15 11.71
C GLU A 98 9.05 1.19 12.47
N VAL A 99 9.61 1.22 13.67
CA VAL A 99 9.73 2.46 14.44
C VAL A 99 10.94 3.23 13.95
N LEU A 100 10.70 4.43 13.41
CA LEU A 100 11.77 5.32 12.95
C LEU A 100 12.40 6.08 14.11
N VAL A 101 11.57 6.57 15.04
CA VAL A 101 11.99 7.41 16.16
C VAL A 101 11.05 7.19 17.36
N TYR A 102 11.63 7.16 18.56
CA TYR A 102 10.91 7.33 19.82
C TYR A 102 11.03 8.78 20.29
N GLN A 103 9.93 9.40 20.69
CA GLN A 103 9.87 10.79 21.17
C GLN A 103 9.22 10.85 22.56
N GLU A 104 9.86 11.52 23.51
CA GLU A 104 9.24 11.73 24.81
C GLU A 104 8.01 12.64 24.69
N ASN A 105 6.90 12.19 25.27
CA ASN A 105 5.67 12.95 25.33
C ASN A 105 5.03 12.78 26.72
N PRO A 106 5.19 13.78 27.62
CA PRO A 106 4.62 13.73 28.97
C PRO A 106 3.09 13.64 29.02
N ALA A 107 2.38 13.94 27.93
CA ALA A 107 0.93 13.83 27.86
C ALA A 107 0.44 12.38 27.66
N LEU A 108 1.34 11.46 27.31
CA LEU A 108 0.99 10.05 27.12
C LEU A 108 1.10 9.27 28.43
N THR A 109 0.27 8.24 28.57
CA THR A 109 0.31 7.28 29.68
C THR A 109 0.90 5.93 29.27
N ALA A 110 1.11 5.72 27.97
CA ALA A 110 1.66 4.50 27.37
C ALA A 110 2.31 4.83 26.02
N GLU A 111 3.18 3.94 25.55
CA GLU A 111 3.75 4.06 24.21
C GLU A 111 2.66 4.09 23.15
N THR A 112 2.62 5.15 22.35
CA THR A 112 1.55 5.40 21.38
C THR A 112 2.16 5.88 20.07
N VAL A 113 1.68 5.40 18.93
CA VAL A 113 2.09 5.94 17.63
C VAL A 113 1.60 7.39 17.53
N ILE A 114 2.53 8.34 17.50
CA ILE A 114 2.20 9.77 17.38
C ILE A 114 2.04 10.20 15.94
N GLU A 115 2.77 9.54 15.03
CA GLU A 115 2.72 9.83 13.61
C GLU A 115 3.08 8.60 12.78
N THR A 116 2.27 8.34 11.78
CA THR A 116 2.50 7.40 10.70
C THR A 116 3.23 8.14 9.59
N VAL A 117 4.48 7.80 9.37
CA VAL A 117 5.33 8.38 8.31
C VAL A 117 5.08 7.68 6.97
N ARG A 118 4.83 6.37 7.04
CA ARG A 118 4.40 5.54 5.91
C ARG A 118 3.34 4.55 6.40
N PRO A 119 2.19 4.43 5.73
CA PRO A 119 1.14 3.52 6.19
C PRO A 119 1.51 2.06 5.89
N SER A 120 0.89 1.14 6.62
CA SER A 120 0.89 -0.27 6.22
C SER A 120 -0.04 -0.45 5.02
N VAL A 121 0.33 -1.31 4.07
CA VAL A 121 -0.52 -1.65 2.92
C VAL A 121 -0.74 -3.14 2.87
N TYR A 122 -2.01 -3.53 2.74
CA TYR A 122 -2.44 -4.92 2.63
C TYR A 122 -3.11 -5.16 1.29
N LEU A 123 -2.77 -6.26 0.62
CA LEU A 123 -3.44 -6.76 -0.57
C LEU A 123 -4.10 -8.09 -0.24
N HIS A 124 -5.44 -8.13 -0.30
CA HIS A 124 -6.25 -9.28 0.08
C HIS A 124 -5.90 -9.81 1.49
N GLY A 125 -5.65 -8.89 2.43
CA GLY A 125 -5.29 -9.20 3.81
C GLY A 125 -3.83 -9.58 4.05
N ARG A 126 -3.00 -9.73 3.00
CA ARG A 126 -1.56 -9.94 3.15
C ARG A 126 -0.82 -8.61 3.18
N LEU A 127 0.10 -8.44 4.13
CA LEU A 127 0.95 -7.26 4.21
C LEU A 127 1.90 -7.22 3.00
N ILE A 128 1.84 -6.13 2.22
CA ILE A 128 2.73 -5.86 1.08
C ILE A 128 3.65 -4.66 1.31
N GLN A 129 3.36 -3.83 2.31
CA GLN A 129 4.22 -2.74 2.77
C GLN A 129 4.15 -2.58 4.28
N VAL A 130 5.30 -2.70 4.95
CA VAL A 130 5.44 -2.42 6.39
C VAL A 130 5.26 -0.92 6.66
N GLY A 131 4.43 -0.62 7.65
CA GLY A 131 4.20 0.74 8.13
C GLY A 131 5.41 1.29 8.88
N GLN A 132 5.70 2.57 8.70
CA GLN A 132 6.76 3.29 9.39
C GLN A 132 6.16 4.35 10.29
N VAL A 133 6.54 4.35 11.56
CA VAL A 133 5.90 5.16 12.59
C VAL A 133 6.91 5.88 13.47
N ILE A 134 6.47 6.97 14.08
CA ILE A 134 7.11 7.63 15.20
C ILE A 134 6.27 7.29 16.44
N VAL A 135 6.92 6.85 17.51
CA VAL A 135 6.27 6.43 18.76
C VAL A 135 6.55 7.46 19.84
N GLY A 136 5.50 7.92 20.49
CA GLY A 136 5.59 8.72 21.70
C GLY A 136 5.77 7.82 22.93
N THR A 137 6.74 8.13 23.79
CA THR A 137 6.97 7.44 25.06
C THR A 137 6.59 8.36 26.22
N PRO A 138 5.91 7.86 27.27
CA PRO A 138 5.70 8.65 28.48
C PRO A 138 7.06 8.98 29.11
N THR A 139 7.20 10.19 29.65
CA THR A 139 8.35 10.50 30.51
C THR A 139 8.25 9.62 31.75
N GLN A 140 9.21 8.72 31.97
CA GLN A 140 9.23 7.97 33.22
C GLN A 140 9.30 8.96 34.39
N PRO A 141 8.56 8.75 35.49
CA PRO A 141 8.87 9.44 36.72
C PRO A 141 10.34 9.09 37.02
N VAL A 142 11.17 10.11 37.22
CA VAL A 142 12.49 9.90 37.81
C VAL A 142 12.26 9.13 39.12
N ASP A 143 12.61 7.85 39.15
CA ASP A 143 12.60 7.06 40.37
C ASP A 143 13.61 7.71 41.32
N GLY A 144 13.11 8.55 42.21
CA GLY A 144 13.86 9.09 43.33
C GLY A 144 14.16 7.97 44.33
N GLY A 145 15.31 7.32 44.16
CA GLY A 145 15.93 6.44 45.16
C GLY A 145 17.40 6.25 44.80
N ASN A 146 18.40 6.54 45.64
CA ASN A 146 18.46 6.59 47.09
C ASN A 146 19.43 7.70 47.56
N GLU A 147 18.95 8.65 48.37
CA GLU A 147 19.75 9.22 49.46
C GLU A 147 19.49 8.37 50.70
N HIS A 148 20.36 7.40 50.96
CA HIS A 148 20.46 6.77 52.27
C HIS A 148 21.93 6.65 52.67
N ALA A 149 22.25 7.39 53.74
CA ALA A 149 23.39 7.32 54.66
C ALA A 149 24.72 7.96 54.23
#